data_AF-A0A1S2I9I1-F1
#
_entry.id   AF-A0A1S2I9I1-F1
#
_cell.length_a   1.000
_cell.length_b   1.000
_cell.length_c   1.000
_cell.angle_alpha   90.00
_cell.angle_beta   90.00
_cell.angle_gamma   90.00
#
_symmetry.space_group_name_H-M   'P 1'
#
loop_
_entity.id
_entity.type
_entity.pdbx_description
1 polymer ?
#
loop_
_entity_poly.entity_id
_entity_poly.type
_entity_poly.pdbx_seq_one_letter_code
_entity_poly.pdbx_strand_id
1 'polypeptide(L)'
;MTAIPWTVVDPETIERMIAVGLCRRHQHARRIRPSQGDGGLDVLVPAGQSQFHVENYQVKKFADGLDDSRKSQIKKSLKTAISTHQDTTSVYTISRWYLALPMDLTREQETWLANVATELSAPFPVEVFGLTQIEDLLLESPNIREYYLGDGMDRVREILNQMSSLTGLHNLATDPTKIEPGNASSSLADLHQQINAADPHFDYDYQVTTDLPVIKPRVGLVASVIAQTSPEAPHVTWHVSTKYDSALEDRPIPGSYTLYPERMTPEQREAWEQWQDYGTPVTLHGDVVDDLTIDLPGGLGGELPASDNVLRIGPAVGEFDDEPTGRSLWVIEDIEGKHLAERLFSLRRTGRGIAGGEHLHGTDAEDYIGVDLFVKMNTPKGNSMKVKLDVRGNRWVGEPVQRVLPALRFCGSWGNDNRLRPQDEFGLRVAEHAFTLSGEAPISPALVAAVEDLARISTATKRPIALPESIHALADQKGVGLRIIADTVAGLEPEVDIGELVLWYEDDPAALDDLMARAETGKLTVPWAMPFPLLGDDFEFAFNLEITGEIVLVPDVESGPDAQSRKAVRLVPAATTRGCLRQNLPS
;
A
#
# COMPACT_ATOMS: atom_id res chain seq x y z
N MET A 1 -14.76 -1.10 49.71
CA MET A 1 -13.47 -0.57 49.23
C MET A 1 -13.03 0.54 50.19
N THR A 2 -11.75 0.62 50.57
CA THR A 2 -11.25 1.62 51.55
C THR A 2 -11.22 3.02 50.92
N ALA A 3 -11.39 4.14 51.62
CA ALA A 3 -11.22 5.45 50.97
C ALA A 3 -9.77 5.65 50.46
N ILE A 4 -9.57 6.41 49.37
CA ILE A 4 -8.23 6.80 48.91
C ILE A 4 -7.78 8.02 49.73
N PRO A 5 -6.61 8.00 50.38
CA PRO A 5 -6.11 9.15 51.13
C PRO A 5 -5.47 10.17 50.17
N TRP A 6 -6.27 10.83 49.33
CA TRP A 6 -5.83 11.72 48.24
C TRP A 6 -4.78 12.78 48.63
N THR A 7 -4.79 13.24 49.88
CA THR A 7 -3.86 14.26 50.38
C THR A 7 -2.44 13.76 50.63
N VAL A 8 -2.22 12.44 50.67
CA VAL A 8 -0.88 11.83 50.89
C VAL A 8 -0.39 11.05 49.67
N VAL A 9 -1.24 10.86 48.65
CA VAL A 9 -0.84 10.27 47.38
C VAL A 9 0.03 11.27 46.62
N ASP A 10 1.05 10.78 45.93
CA ASP A 10 1.89 11.68 45.16
C ASP A 10 1.08 12.35 44.02
N PRO A 11 1.32 13.64 43.78
CA PRO A 11 0.79 14.42 42.67
C PRO A 11 0.60 13.73 41.32
N GLU A 12 1.62 13.01 40.85
CA GLU A 12 1.65 12.46 39.49
C GLU A 12 0.77 11.22 39.40
N THR A 13 0.81 10.37 40.43
CA THR A 13 -0.08 9.21 40.56
C THR A 13 -1.54 9.62 40.59
N ILE A 14 -1.90 10.71 41.28
CA ILE A 14 -3.28 11.24 41.27
C ILE A 14 -3.72 11.54 39.83
N GLU A 15 -2.93 12.34 39.11
CA GLU A 15 -3.25 12.75 37.73
C GLU A 15 -3.33 11.53 36.80
N ARG A 16 -2.42 10.55 36.99
CA ARG A 16 -2.39 9.32 36.19
C ARG A 16 -3.59 8.42 36.46
N MET A 17 -3.99 8.22 37.71
CA MET A 17 -5.16 7.42 38.06
C MET A 17 -6.44 8.00 37.47
N ILE A 18 -6.63 9.33 37.57
CA ILE A 18 -7.80 10.00 37.00
C ILE A 18 -7.79 9.88 35.47
N ALA A 19 -6.64 10.16 34.82
CA ALA A 19 -6.52 10.08 33.36
C ALA A 19 -6.77 8.66 32.84
N VAL A 20 -6.14 7.65 33.44
CA VAL A 20 -6.33 6.24 33.07
C VAL A 20 -7.78 5.80 33.32
N GLY A 21 -8.38 6.24 34.43
CA GLY A 21 -9.79 6.00 34.71
C GLY A 21 -10.69 6.55 33.60
N LEU A 22 -10.47 7.79 33.18
CA LEU A 22 -11.24 8.42 32.10
C LEU A 22 -11.08 7.66 30.78
N CYS A 23 -9.85 7.25 30.43
CA CYS A 23 -9.62 6.44 29.23
C CYS A 23 -10.21 5.03 29.33
N ARG A 24 -10.30 4.46 30.54
CA ARG A 24 -10.95 3.16 30.76
C ARG A 24 -12.46 3.22 30.63
N ARG A 25 -13.07 4.31 31.08
CA ARG A 25 -14.51 4.58 30.88
C ARG A 25 -14.82 4.94 29.44
N HIS A 26 -13.88 5.59 28.74
CA HIS A 26 -14.04 6.06 27.38
C HIS A 26 -12.89 5.54 26.51
N GLN A 27 -13.09 4.36 25.89
CA GLN A 27 -12.03 3.64 25.14
C GLN A 27 -11.28 4.50 24.12
N HIS A 28 -11.97 5.44 23.46
CA HIS A 28 -11.40 6.33 22.44
C HIS A 28 -10.91 7.68 22.98
N ALA A 29 -10.86 7.84 24.31
CA ALA A 29 -10.29 9.04 24.90
C ALA A 29 -8.79 9.11 24.60
N ARG A 30 -8.31 10.33 24.35
CA ARG A 30 -6.92 10.61 24.02
C ARG A 30 -6.28 11.42 25.11
N ARG A 31 -5.14 10.95 25.62
CA ARG A 31 -4.32 11.70 26.56
C ARG A 31 -3.28 12.54 25.80
N ILE A 32 -3.30 13.85 26.00
CA ILE A 32 -2.30 14.76 25.45
C ILE A 32 -1.12 14.83 26.43
N ARG A 33 0.11 14.74 25.90
CA ARG A 33 1.33 14.85 26.71
C ARG A 33 1.97 16.23 26.61
N PRO A 34 2.62 16.71 27.70
CA PRO A 34 3.28 18.01 27.73
C PRO A 34 4.34 18.25 26.63
N SER A 35 5.03 17.19 26.16
CA SER A 35 6.10 17.29 25.16
C SER A 35 5.64 17.67 23.75
N GLN A 36 4.34 17.59 23.45
CA GLN A 36 3.76 17.98 22.17
C GLN A 36 3.16 19.39 22.16
N GLY A 37 3.38 20.18 23.22
CA GLY A 37 2.74 21.47 23.40
C GLY A 37 1.35 21.28 23.97
N ASP A 38 1.26 21.31 25.30
CA ASP A 38 0.09 20.87 26.07
C ASP A 38 -1.23 21.56 25.69
N GLY A 39 -1.21 22.76 25.08
CA GLY A 39 -2.42 23.49 24.69
C GLY A 39 -3.44 23.73 25.84
N GLY A 40 -3.14 23.33 27.08
CA GLY A 40 -4.11 23.23 28.18
C GLY A 40 -5.17 22.14 28.00
N LEU A 41 -4.86 21.06 27.27
CA LEU A 41 -5.73 19.90 27.09
C LEU A 41 -5.04 18.69 27.72
N ASP A 42 -5.70 17.95 28.63
CA ASP A 42 -5.08 16.76 29.25
C ASP A 42 -5.69 15.47 28.70
N VAL A 43 -7.02 15.28 28.85
CA VAL A 43 -7.74 14.10 28.35
C VAL A 43 -8.93 14.54 27.51
N LEU A 44 -8.94 14.11 26.25
CA LEU A 44 -9.96 14.44 25.26
C LEU A 44 -10.87 13.24 25.02
N VAL A 45 -12.15 13.36 25.35
CA VAL A 45 -13.16 12.34 25.11
C VAL A 45 -14.00 12.73 23.89
N PRO A 46 -14.09 11.91 22.82
CA PRO A 46 -14.94 12.22 21.68
C PRO A 46 -16.41 12.42 22.07
N ALA A 47 -16.98 13.54 21.65
CA ALA A 47 -18.38 13.91 21.84
C ALA A 47 -19.16 13.60 20.55
N GLY A 48 -19.85 12.46 20.52
CA GLY A 48 -20.64 12.03 19.37
C GLY A 48 -19.84 11.23 18.33
N GLN A 49 -20.12 11.43 17.04
CA GLN A 49 -19.54 10.63 15.95
C GLN A 49 -18.20 11.18 15.42
N SER A 50 -17.84 12.42 15.76
CA SER A 50 -16.58 13.02 15.31
C SER A 50 -15.51 12.89 16.39
N GLN A 51 -14.36 12.30 16.05
CA GLN A 51 -13.19 12.22 16.94
C GLN A 51 -12.59 13.60 17.28
N PHE A 52 -12.95 14.63 16.53
CA PHE A 52 -12.41 15.99 16.67
C PHE A 52 -13.33 16.91 17.48
N HIS A 53 -14.58 16.52 17.67
CA HIS A 53 -15.47 17.19 18.61
C HIS A 53 -15.32 16.52 19.97
N VAL A 54 -14.84 17.24 21.00
CA VAL A 54 -14.32 16.60 22.22
C VAL A 54 -14.82 17.26 23.50
N GLU A 55 -15.01 16.48 24.56
CA GLU A 55 -15.02 16.97 25.93
C GLU A 55 -13.58 16.96 26.46
N ASN A 56 -13.11 18.08 27.00
CA ASN A 56 -11.76 18.18 27.57
C ASN A 56 -11.84 18.06 29.10
N TYR A 57 -11.17 17.06 29.66
CA TYR A 57 -10.97 16.92 31.09
C TYR A 57 -9.59 17.45 31.44
N GLN A 58 -9.52 18.63 32.04
CA GLN A 58 -8.30 19.15 32.65
C GLN A 58 -8.14 18.54 34.04
N VAL A 59 -7.17 17.65 34.17
CA VAL A 59 -6.84 16.96 35.41
C VAL A 59 -5.94 17.83 36.26
N LYS A 60 -6.31 18.01 37.54
CA LYS A 60 -5.49 18.69 38.55
C LYS A 60 -5.43 17.83 39.81
N LYS A 61 -4.23 17.61 40.31
CA LYS A 61 -3.92 16.89 41.56
C LYS A 61 -4.42 17.49 42.88
N PHE A 62 -5.24 18.54 42.87
CA PHE A 62 -5.58 19.28 44.08
C PHE A 62 -6.58 18.51 44.95
N ALA A 63 -6.18 18.12 46.17
CA ALA A 63 -6.98 17.28 47.07
C ALA A 63 -7.40 17.96 48.40
N ASP A 64 -6.78 19.09 48.77
CA ASP A 64 -6.93 19.73 50.09
C ASP A 64 -7.31 21.22 50.03
N GLY A 65 -7.70 21.75 48.87
CA GLY A 65 -8.22 23.12 48.73
C GLY A 65 -7.76 23.87 47.47
N LEU A 66 -8.19 25.13 47.32
CA LEU A 66 -7.79 26.02 46.22
C LEU A 66 -7.26 27.36 46.75
N ASP A 67 -5.94 27.44 46.94
CA ASP A 67 -5.25 28.71 47.17
C ASP A 67 -5.12 29.53 45.88
N ASP A 68 -4.60 30.77 45.99
CA ASP A 68 -4.47 31.68 44.85
C ASP A 68 -3.53 31.15 43.76
N SER A 69 -2.54 30.33 44.12
CA SER A 69 -1.63 29.70 43.16
C SER A 69 -2.37 28.64 42.33
N ARG A 70 -3.12 27.75 42.98
CA ARG A 70 -3.94 26.70 42.33
C ARG A 70 -5.02 27.32 41.45
N LYS A 71 -5.68 28.38 41.93
CA LYS A 71 -6.64 29.17 41.14
C LYS A 71 -5.99 29.78 39.90
N SER A 72 -4.79 30.32 40.03
CA SER A 72 -4.03 30.87 38.89
C SER A 72 -3.68 29.80 37.86
N GLN A 73 -3.33 28.59 38.30
CA GLN A 73 -3.06 27.45 37.41
C GLN A 73 -4.31 27.02 36.64
N ILE A 74 -5.47 26.92 37.31
CA ILE A 74 -6.75 26.59 36.67
C ILE A 74 -7.12 27.65 35.64
N LYS A 75 -7.04 28.94 36.01
CA LYS A 75 -7.31 30.05 35.09
C LYS A 75 -6.40 30.03 33.86
N LYS A 76 -5.11 29.70 34.05
CA LYS A 76 -4.16 29.54 32.94
C LYS A 76 -4.56 28.39 32.03
N SER A 77 -4.86 27.21 32.57
CA SER A 77 -5.33 26.04 31.81
C SER A 77 -6.57 26.35 30.97
N LEU A 78 -7.60 26.95 31.58
CA LEU A 78 -8.82 27.33 30.86
C LEU A 78 -8.54 28.35 29.74
N LYS A 79 -7.69 29.36 30.00
CA LYS A 79 -7.29 30.32 28.98
C LYS A 79 -6.62 29.64 27.79
N THR A 80 -5.72 28.68 28.03
CA THR A 80 -5.05 27.96 26.94
C THR A 80 -6.06 27.11 26.15
N ALA A 81 -6.97 26.41 26.82
CA ALA A 81 -8.02 25.64 26.15
C ALA A 81 -8.93 26.51 25.25
N ILE A 82 -9.29 27.72 25.71
CA ILE A 82 -10.04 28.70 24.91
C ILE A 82 -9.22 29.09 23.67
N SER A 83 -7.94 29.41 23.84
CA SER A 83 -7.05 29.74 22.72
C SER A 83 -6.92 28.59 21.73
N THR A 84 -6.80 27.34 22.18
CA THR A 84 -6.74 26.15 21.32
C THR A 84 -8.06 25.91 20.57
N HIS A 85 -9.21 26.17 21.20
CA HIS A 85 -10.51 26.08 20.52
C HIS A 85 -10.68 27.16 19.44
N GLN A 86 -10.12 28.35 19.66
CA GLN A 86 -10.21 29.48 18.72
C GLN A 86 -9.18 29.42 17.59
N ASP A 87 -8.15 28.59 17.73
CA ASP A 87 -7.09 28.44 16.74
C ASP A 87 -7.61 27.66 15.52
N THR A 88 -7.68 28.33 14.37
CA THR A 88 -8.12 27.72 13.10
C THR A 88 -7.19 26.62 12.58
N THR A 89 -5.99 26.49 13.14
CA THR A 89 -5.05 25.41 12.82
C THR A 89 -5.24 24.19 13.73
N SER A 90 -5.93 24.35 14.86
CA SER A 90 -6.31 23.22 15.72
C SER A 90 -7.40 22.39 15.05
N VAL A 91 -7.21 21.08 15.03
CA VAL A 91 -8.23 20.15 14.53
C VAL A 91 -9.36 19.94 15.55
N TYR A 92 -9.16 20.30 16.82
CA TYR A 92 -10.10 19.98 17.90
C TYR A 92 -11.09 21.12 18.17
N THR A 93 -12.36 20.75 18.25
CA THR A 93 -13.45 21.62 18.73
C THR A 93 -13.95 21.15 20.08
N ILE A 94 -13.66 21.92 21.12
CA ILE A 94 -14.10 21.63 22.50
C ILE A 94 -15.62 21.88 22.64
N SER A 95 -16.35 20.84 23.03
CA SER A 95 -17.79 20.85 23.30
C SER A 95 -18.11 21.22 24.75
N ARG A 96 -17.26 20.78 25.69
CA ARG A 96 -17.33 21.04 27.12
C ARG A 96 -15.95 20.92 27.74
N TRP A 97 -15.69 21.69 28.79
CA TRP A 97 -14.47 21.65 29.56
C TRP A 97 -14.77 21.29 31.02
N TYR A 98 -14.17 20.21 31.51
CA TYR A 98 -14.28 19.74 32.88
C TYR A 98 -12.99 20.02 33.64
N LEU A 99 -13.12 20.57 34.84
CA LEU A 99 -12.06 20.58 35.84
C LEU A 99 -12.13 19.29 36.66
N ALA A 100 -11.26 18.33 36.37
CA ALA A 100 -11.19 17.06 37.07
C ALA A 100 -10.18 17.12 38.22
N LEU A 101 -10.63 17.01 39.47
CA LEU A 101 -9.76 17.06 40.65
C LEU A 101 -10.34 16.28 41.84
N PRO A 102 -9.50 15.63 42.67
CA PRO A 102 -9.94 14.74 43.76
C PRO A 102 -10.42 15.50 45.01
N MET A 103 -11.24 16.53 44.82
CA MET A 103 -12.00 17.21 45.86
C MET A 103 -13.28 17.79 45.27
N ASP A 104 -14.31 17.95 46.08
CA ASP A 104 -15.49 18.72 45.66
C ASP A 104 -15.26 20.20 45.97
N LEU A 105 -15.65 21.06 45.05
CA LEU A 105 -15.54 22.51 45.24
C LEU A 105 -16.63 23.00 46.19
N THR A 106 -16.31 24.00 47.01
CA THR A 106 -17.33 24.73 47.76
C THR A 106 -18.16 25.61 46.83
N ARG A 107 -19.37 26.02 47.24
CA ARG A 107 -20.21 26.95 46.46
C ARG A 107 -19.47 28.23 46.06
N GLU A 108 -18.62 28.76 46.94
CA GLU A 108 -17.81 29.94 46.67
C GLU A 108 -16.75 29.67 45.59
N GLN A 109 -16.14 28.49 45.60
CA GLN A 109 -15.16 28.06 44.60
C GLN A 109 -15.82 27.76 43.24
N GLU A 110 -17.00 27.15 43.22
CA GLU A 110 -17.80 26.97 42.00
C GLU A 110 -18.18 28.32 41.38
N THR A 111 -18.66 29.25 42.21
CA THR A 111 -18.98 30.62 41.77
C THR A 111 -17.75 31.32 41.22
N TRP A 112 -16.59 31.16 41.87
CA TRP A 112 -15.33 31.67 41.36
C TRP A 112 -14.97 31.09 39.98
N LEU A 113 -15.10 29.77 39.78
CA LEU A 113 -14.82 29.14 38.48
C LEU A 113 -15.75 29.64 37.37
N ALA A 114 -17.05 29.77 37.67
CA ALA A 114 -18.04 30.32 36.74
C ALA A 114 -17.74 31.78 36.36
N ASN A 115 -17.30 32.59 37.34
CA ASN A 115 -16.87 33.97 37.09
C ASN A 115 -15.62 34.02 36.21
N VAL A 116 -14.64 33.13 36.44
CA VAL A 116 -13.44 33.04 35.58
C VAL A 116 -13.81 32.64 34.15
N ALA A 117 -14.71 31.67 33.97
CA ALA A 117 -15.20 31.28 32.64
C ALA A 117 -15.89 32.43 31.91
N THR A 118 -16.69 33.22 32.63
CA THR A 118 -17.35 34.42 32.11
C THR A 118 -16.34 35.53 31.77
N GLU A 119 -15.40 35.81 32.67
CA GLU A 119 -14.33 36.80 32.49
C GLU A 119 -13.51 36.50 31.24
N LEU A 120 -13.18 35.22 31.01
CA LEU A 120 -12.43 34.77 29.85
C LEU A 120 -13.29 34.57 28.59
N SER A 121 -14.61 34.77 28.67
CA SER A 121 -15.57 34.54 27.59
C SER A 121 -15.43 33.13 26.98
N ALA A 122 -15.43 32.11 27.83
CA ALA A 122 -15.30 30.72 27.39
C ALA A 122 -16.42 30.35 26.39
N PRO A 123 -16.08 29.81 25.20
CA PRO A 123 -17.07 29.51 24.15
C PRO A 123 -17.82 28.18 24.38
N PHE A 124 -17.52 27.48 25.47
CA PHE A 124 -18.08 26.17 25.84
C PHE A 124 -18.43 26.14 27.33
N PRO A 125 -19.30 25.22 27.77
CA PRO A 125 -19.59 25.02 29.20
C PRO A 125 -18.33 24.62 29.98
N VAL A 126 -18.19 25.19 31.18
CA VAL A 126 -17.12 24.92 32.15
C VAL A 126 -17.75 24.29 33.39
N GLU A 127 -17.39 23.04 33.67
CA GLU A 127 -18.00 22.23 34.73
C GLU A 127 -16.93 21.57 35.62
N VAL A 128 -17.34 21.08 36.78
CA VAL A 128 -16.46 20.40 37.74
C VAL A 128 -16.71 18.90 37.67
N PHE A 129 -15.63 18.13 37.54
CA PHE A 129 -15.63 16.68 37.72
C PHE A 129 -14.92 16.37 39.04
N GLY A 130 -15.70 16.44 40.12
CA GLY A 130 -15.20 16.46 41.50
C GLY A 130 -14.87 15.09 42.08
N LEU A 131 -14.69 15.05 43.39
CA LEU A 131 -14.30 13.85 44.13
C LEU A 131 -15.32 12.73 43.96
N THR A 132 -16.61 13.04 44.04
CA THR A 132 -17.67 12.03 43.92
C THR A 132 -17.60 11.31 42.57
N GLN A 133 -17.39 12.06 41.48
CA GLN A 133 -17.28 11.51 40.13
C GLN A 133 -15.96 10.76 39.90
N ILE A 134 -14.87 11.19 40.52
CA ILE A 134 -13.58 10.49 40.46
C ILE A 134 -13.61 9.18 41.25
N GLU A 135 -14.21 9.16 42.43
CA GLU A 135 -14.37 7.92 43.21
C GLU A 135 -15.25 6.93 42.44
N ASP A 136 -16.34 7.39 41.82
CA ASP A 136 -17.18 6.57 40.93
C ASP A 136 -16.40 6.03 39.72
N LEU A 137 -15.57 6.87 39.07
CA LEU A 137 -14.66 6.48 38.00
C LEU A 137 -13.72 5.34 38.40
N LEU A 138 -13.14 5.43 39.58
CA LEU A 138 -12.19 4.42 40.07
C LEU A 138 -12.88 3.19 40.66
N LEU A 139 -14.16 3.29 41.02
CA LEU A 139 -14.98 2.13 41.41
C LEU A 139 -15.32 1.24 40.21
N GLU A 140 -15.52 1.82 39.03
CA GLU A 140 -15.74 1.04 37.79
C GLU A 140 -14.51 0.25 37.34
N SER A 141 -13.32 0.70 37.70
CA SER A 141 -12.04 0.07 37.35
C SER A 141 -11.15 -0.08 38.59
N PRO A 142 -11.51 -0.99 39.52
CA PRO A 142 -10.84 -1.12 40.82
C PRO A 142 -9.36 -1.46 40.71
N ASN A 143 -8.96 -2.12 39.62
CA ASN A 143 -7.59 -2.51 39.34
C ASN A 143 -6.65 -1.33 39.09
N ILE A 144 -7.15 -0.17 38.64
CA ILE A 144 -6.35 1.07 38.50
C ILE A 144 -5.78 1.46 39.86
N ARG A 145 -6.62 1.46 40.89
CA ARG A 145 -6.20 1.78 42.25
C ARG A 145 -5.15 0.80 42.76
N GLU A 146 -5.40 -0.50 42.60
CA GLU A 146 -4.50 -1.53 43.08
C GLU A 146 -3.13 -1.44 42.39
N TYR A 147 -3.15 -1.14 41.09
CA TYR A 147 -1.95 -0.95 40.28
C TYR A 147 -1.12 0.25 40.72
N TYR A 148 -1.75 1.41 40.96
CA TYR A 148 -1.06 2.68 41.20
C TYR A 148 -0.83 3.02 42.67
N LEU A 149 -1.70 2.59 43.60
CA LEU A 149 -1.59 2.90 45.04
C LEU A 149 -1.13 1.72 45.88
N GLY A 150 -1.18 0.49 45.37
CA GLY A 150 -0.68 -0.69 46.05
C GLY A 150 0.74 -1.06 45.62
N ASP A 151 1.22 -2.23 46.08
CA ASP A 151 2.37 -2.94 45.50
C ASP A 151 1.95 -3.64 44.18
N GLY A 152 1.21 -2.96 43.29
CA GLY A 152 0.43 -3.58 42.22
C GLY A 152 1.21 -4.50 41.27
N MET A 153 2.46 -4.16 40.96
CA MET A 153 3.36 -5.02 40.19
C MET A 153 3.74 -6.30 40.94
N ASP A 154 3.92 -6.22 42.26
CA ASP A 154 4.20 -7.38 43.09
C ASP A 154 2.95 -8.20 43.33
N ARG A 155 1.75 -7.61 43.35
CA ARG A 155 0.48 -8.34 43.44
C ARG A 155 0.08 -8.99 42.11
N VAL A 156 0.37 -8.40 40.96
CA VAL A 156 0.28 -9.07 39.65
C VAL A 156 1.25 -10.25 39.61
N ARG A 157 2.51 -10.07 40.06
CA ARG A 157 3.48 -11.17 40.22
C ARG A 157 3.01 -12.21 41.24
N GLU A 158 2.35 -11.80 42.31
CA GLU A 158 1.83 -12.69 43.36
C GLU A 158 0.58 -13.44 42.88
N ILE A 159 -0.30 -12.82 42.08
CA ILE A 159 -1.43 -13.47 41.38
C ILE A 159 -0.89 -14.46 40.33
N LEU A 160 0.14 -14.09 39.57
CA LEU A 160 0.85 -14.99 38.64
C LEU A 160 1.52 -16.15 39.40
N ASN A 161 2.14 -15.89 40.56
CA ASN A 161 2.69 -16.94 41.42
C ASN A 161 1.58 -17.80 42.08
N GLN A 162 0.42 -17.21 42.38
CA GLN A 162 -0.78 -17.91 42.84
C GLN A 162 -1.46 -18.71 41.72
N MET A 163 -1.08 -18.57 40.44
CA MET A 163 -1.51 -19.51 39.39
C MET A 163 -0.97 -20.93 39.59
N SER A 164 0.07 -21.11 40.41
CA SER A 164 0.44 -22.43 40.96
C SER A 164 -0.71 -23.11 41.71
N SER A 165 -1.77 -22.37 42.05
CA SER A 165 -2.99 -22.82 42.72
C SER A 165 -4.24 -22.88 41.83
N LEU A 166 -4.13 -22.81 40.49
CA LEU A 166 -5.21 -23.19 39.57
C LEU A 166 -5.49 -24.68 39.71
N THR A 167 -6.13 -25.01 40.84
CA THR A 167 -6.32 -26.34 41.39
C THR A 167 -7.11 -27.19 40.40
N GLY A 168 -7.99 -26.58 39.59
CA GLY A 168 -8.64 -27.24 38.46
C GLY A 168 -7.66 -27.75 37.40
N LEU A 169 -6.76 -26.91 36.88
CA LEU A 169 -5.74 -27.33 35.90
C LEU A 169 -4.72 -28.30 36.52
N HIS A 170 -4.31 -28.05 37.76
CA HIS A 170 -3.41 -28.92 38.50
C HIS A 170 -4.03 -30.30 38.79
N ASN A 171 -5.32 -30.36 39.14
CA ASN A 171 -6.07 -31.61 39.35
C ASN A 171 -6.28 -32.38 38.04
N LEU A 172 -6.55 -31.68 36.93
CA LEU A 172 -6.59 -32.29 35.60
C LEU A 172 -5.24 -32.89 35.24
N ALA A 173 -4.13 -32.17 35.50
CA ALA A 173 -2.78 -32.66 35.23
C ALA A 173 -2.37 -33.88 36.08
N THR A 174 -3.00 -34.10 37.24
CA THR A 174 -2.64 -35.18 38.19
C THR A 174 -3.49 -36.45 38.02
N ASP A 175 -4.68 -36.39 37.39
CA ASP A 175 -5.44 -37.57 36.96
C ASP A 175 -5.76 -37.51 35.44
N PRO A 176 -4.79 -37.85 34.58
CA PRO A 176 -4.92 -37.73 33.13
C PRO A 176 -5.97 -38.67 32.51
N THR A 177 -6.52 -39.63 33.28
CA THR A 177 -7.50 -40.60 32.79
C THR A 177 -8.93 -40.04 32.68
N LYS A 178 -9.15 -38.79 33.09
CA LYS A 178 -10.48 -38.12 33.14
C LYS A 178 -10.52 -36.74 32.48
N ILE A 179 -9.54 -36.39 31.65
CA ILE A 179 -9.52 -35.08 31.00
C ILE A 179 -10.36 -35.14 29.71
N GLU A 180 -11.58 -34.64 29.76
CA GLU A 180 -12.31 -34.22 28.56
C GLU A 180 -12.12 -32.71 28.34
N PRO A 181 -12.15 -32.21 27.09
CA PRO A 181 -12.00 -30.78 26.80
C PRO A 181 -12.96 -29.88 27.60
N GLY A 182 -14.19 -30.35 27.84
CA GLY A 182 -15.18 -29.62 28.64
C GLY A 182 -14.81 -29.44 30.11
N ASN A 183 -13.95 -30.30 30.68
CA ASN A 183 -13.51 -30.18 32.07
C ASN A 183 -12.48 -29.06 32.27
N ALA A 184 -11.76 -28.66 31.22
CA ALA A 184 -10.76 -27.59 31.28
C ALA A 184 -11.36 -26.19 31.03
N SER A 185 -12.52 -26.09 30.37
CA SER A 185 -13.08 -24.82 29.89
C SER A 185 -13.30 -23.78 30.99
N SER A 186 -13.84 -24.18 32.16
CA SER A 186 -14.06 -23.24 33.27
C SER A 186 -12.75 -22.73 33.86
N SER A 187 -11.78 -23.61 34.09
CA SER A 187 -10.48 -23.20 34.63
C SER A 187 -9.70 -22.30 33.67
N LEU A 188 -9.83 -22.53 32.36
CA LEU A 188 -9.26 -21.68 31.33
C LEU A 188 -9.94 -20.29 31.30
N ALA A 189 -11.27 -20.24 31.43
CA ALA A 189 -12.00 -18.97 31.54
C ALA A 189 -11.65 -18.20 32.83
N ASP A 190 -11.53 -18.90 33.96
CA ASP A 190 -11.15 -18.31 35.24
C ASP A 190 -9.72 -17.73 35.19
N LEU A 191 -8.79 -18.43 34.53
CA LEU A 191 -7.43 -17.95 34.27
C LEU A 191 -7.46 -16.64 33.47
N HIS A 192 -8.22 -16.62 32.36
CA HIS A 192 -8.38 -15.43 31.53
C HIS A 192 -8.94 -14.26 32.33
N GLN A 193 -10.00 -14.47 33.10
CA GLN A 193 -10.63 -13.43 33.91
C GLN A 193 -9.67 -12.87 34.97
N GLN A 194 -8.90 -13.72 35.64
CA GLN A 194 -7.98 -13.29 36.70
C GLN A 194 -6.80 -12.49 36.17
N ILE A 195 -6.20 -12.89 35.04
CA ILE A 195 -5.13 -12.13 34.39
C ILE A 195 -5.64 -10.74 34.01
N ASN A 196 -6.78 -10.70 33.33
CA ASN A 196 -7.34 -9.46 32.81
C ASN A 196 -7.92 -8.55 33.89
N ALA A 197 -8.20 -9.08 35.09
CA ALA A 197 -8.60 -8.25 36.23
C ALA A 197 -7.45 -7.43 36.80
N ALA A 198 -6.19 -7.89 36.66
CA ALA A 198 -5.06 -7.28 37.38
C ALA A 198 -4.44 -6.08 36.65
N ASP A 199 -4.34 -6.14 35.32
CA ASP A 199 -3.71 -5.10 34.50
C ASP A 199 -4.73 -4.04 34.05
N PRO A 200 -4.54 -2.73 34.34
CA PRO A 200 -5.47 -1.70 33.88
C PRO A 200 -5.26 -1.26 32.43
N HIS A 201 -4.13 -1.58 31.79
CA HIS A 201 -3.74 -1.09 30.47
C HIS A 201 -3.99 -2.09 29.35
N PHE A 202 -3.81 -3.39 29.63
CA PHE A 202 -3.81 -4.43 28.62
C PHE A 202 -4.78 -5.58 28.90
N ASP A 203 -5.31 -6.15 27.82
CA ASP A 203 -6.00 -7.43 27.79
C ASP A 203 -5.09 -8.52 27.22
N TYR A 204 -5.27 -9.74 27.72
CA TYR A 204 -4.49 -10.93 27.43
C TYR A 204 -5.43 -12.05 27.01
N ASP A 205 -5.41 -12.38 25.72
CA ASP A 205 -6.01 -13.61 25.21
C ASP A 205 -4.92 -14.66 25.02
N TYR A 206 -5.29 -15.94 25.07
CA TYR A 206 -4.37 -17.01 24.75
C TYR A 206 -5.00 -18.11 23.91
N GLN A 207 -4.16 -18.82 23.18
CA GLN A 207 -4.53 -20.00 22.40
C GLN A 207 -3.41 -21.04 22.45
N VAL A 208 -3.78 -22.30 22.25
CA VAL A 208 -2.84 -23.43 22.19
C VAL A 208 -3.04 -24.15 20.87
N THR A 209 -1.99 -24.26 20.06
CA THR A 209 -2.04 -24.85 18.71
C THR A 209 -0.89 -25.82 18.48
N THR A 210 -1.12 -26.88 17.69
CA THR A 210 -0.05 -27.80 17.29
C THR A 210 0.90 -27.11 16.31
N ASP A 211 0.35 -26.50 15.26
CA ASP A 211 1.11 -25.74 14.29
C ASP A 211 1.37 -24.31 14.77
N LEU A 212 2.38 -23.66 14.18
CA LEU A 212 2.67 -22.26 14.42
C LEU A 212 1.44 -21.41 14.01
N PRO A 213 0.84 -20.65 14.94
CA PRO A 213 -0.41 -19.97 14.65
C PRO A 213 -0.19 -18.78 13.71
N VAL A 214 -1.16 -18.58 12.82
CA VAL A 214 -1.23 -17.37 11.98
C VAL A 214 -1.78 -16.23 12.82
N ILE A 215 -0.95 -15.23 13.10
CA ILE A 215 -1.35 -14.04 13.84
C ILE A 215 -2.19 -13.14 12.92
N LYS A 216 -3.45 -12.94 13.28
CA LYS A 216 -4.35 -12.02 12.58
C LYS A 216 -4.27 -10.64 13.21
N PRO A 217 -3.96 -9.59 12.44
CA PRO A 217 -4.03 -8.22 12.92
C PRO A 217 -5.45 -7.88 13.38
N ARG A 218 -5.57 -7.17 14.49
CA ARG A 218 -6.84 -6.64 15.02
C ARG A 218 -6.57 -5.32 15.74
N VAL A 219 -7.57 -4.45 15.74
CA VAL A 219 -7.50 -3.14 16.42
C VAL A 219 -7.08 -3.35 17.88
N GLY A 220 -6.10 -2.57 18.33
CA GLY A 220 -5.57 -2.63 19.70
C GLY A 220 -4.57 -3.77 19.97
N LEU A 221 -4.35 -4.73 19.07
CA LEU A 221 -3.31 -5.77 19.27
C LEU A 221 -1.91 -5.13 19.23
N VAL A 222 -1.15 -5.26 20.32
CA VAL A 222 0.19 -4.68 20.45
C VAL A 222 1.30 -5.73 20.45
N ALA A 223 1.01 -6.96 20.87
CA ALA A 223 1.98 -8.04 20.84
C ALA A 223 1.32 -9.41 20.69
N SER A 224 2.05 -10.37 20.13
CA SER A 224 1.72 -11.79 20.21
C SER A 224 2.98 -12.57 20.56
N VAL A 225 2.98 -13.25 21.69
CA VAL A 225 4.13 -14.00 22.21
C VAL A 225 3.83 -15.48 22.06
N ILE A 226 4.64 -16.18 21.28
CA ILE A 226 4.49 -17.61 21.02
C ILE A 226 5.64 -18.33 21.73
N ALA A 227 5.30 -19.26 22.61
CA ALA A 227 6.26 -20.08 23.33
C ALA A 227 6.00 -21.58 23.09
N GLN A 228 7.08 -22.35 23.04
CA GLN A 228 7.06 -23.81 23.10
C GLN A 228 8.04 -24.28 24.17
N THR A 229 7.66 -25.30 24.94
CA THR A 229 8.53 -25.89 25.96
C THR A 229 9.48 -26.95 25.42
N SER A 230 9.17 -27.53 24.26
CA SER A 230 10.01 -28.44 23.50
C SER A 230 9.60 -28.45 22.01
N PRO A 231 10.43 -28.98 21.08
CA PRO A 231 10.09 -29.02 19.65
C PRO A 231 8.81 -29.81 19.32
N GLU A 232 8.39 -30.74 20.19
CA GLU A 232 7.17 -31.54 20.05
C GLU A 232 5.99 -30.97 20.85
N ALA A 233 6.22 -29.95 21.69
CA ALA A 233 5.18 -29.33 22.50
C ALA A 233 4.27 -28.43 21.64
N PRO A 234 2.98 -28.31 21.98
CA PRO A 234 2.13 -27.34 21.32
C PRO A 234 2.62 -25.91 21.58
N HIS A 235 2.35 -25.02 20.63
CA HIS A 235 2.57 -23.60 20.76
C HIS A 235 1.55 -23.01 21.72
N VAL A 236 2.01 -22.28 22.73
CA VAL A 236 1.18 -21.42 23.58
C VAL A 236 1.37 -20.00 23.10
N THR A 237 0.30 -19.37 22.65
CA THR A 237 0.33 -17.98 22.18
C THR A 237 -0.44 -17.08 23.12
N TRP A 238 0.17 -15.97 23.53
CA TRP A 238 -0.46 -14.88 24.25
C TRP A 238 -0.61 -13.69 23.33
N HIS A 239 -1.84 -13.19 23.14
CA HIS A 239 -2.13 -11.97 22.41
C HIS A 239 -2.39 -10.85 23.42
N VAL A 240 -1.59 -9.79 23.33
CA VAL A 240 -1.71 -8.61 24.20
C VAL A 240 -2.37 -7.50 23.40
N SER A 241 -3.48 -6.96 23.89
CA SER A 241 -4.18 -5.83 23.28
C SER A 241 -4.41 -4.69 24.26
N THR A 242 -4.50 -3.46 23.76
CA THR A 242 -4.82 -2.29 24.58
C THR A 242 -6.28 -2.30 25.01
N LYS A 243 -6.52 -1.91 26.27
CA LYS A 243 -7.85 -1.72 26.83
C LYS A 243 -8.52 -0.42 26.39
N TYR A 244 -7.73 0.53 25.90
CA TYR A 244 -8.12 1.85 25.43
C TYR A 244 -7.03 2.43 24.54
N ASP A 245 -7.37 3.41 23.71
CA ASP A 245 -6.50 3.88 22.62
C ASP A 245 -5.19 4.49 23.13
N SER A 246 -5.21 5.17 24.29
CA SER A 246 -4.02 5.79 24.91
C SER A 246 -3.20 4.87 25.85
N ALA A 247 -3.41 3.55 25.82
CA ALA A 247 -2.76 2.65 26.78
C ALA A 247 -1.24 2.59 26.62
N LEU A 248 -0.71 2.66 25.39
CA LEU A 248 0.73 2.65 25.14
C LEU A 248 1.42 3.95 25.59
N GLU A 249 0.70 5.06 25.67
CA GLU A 249 1.17 6.27 26.28
C GLU A 249 1.27 6.10 27.80
N ASP A 250 0.26 5.50 28.41
CA ASP A 250 0.25 5.32 29.86
C ASP A 250 1.22 4.23 30.34
N ARG A 251 1.40 3.17 29.57
CA ARG A 251 2.38 2.09 29.80
C ARG A 251 3.09 1.73 28.49
N PRO A 252 4.17 2.44 28.14
CA PRO A 252 4.99 2.08 26.98
C PRO A 252 5.59 0.69 27.12
N ILE A 253 5.86 0.04 25.99
CA ILE A 253 6.54 -1.25 25.88
C ILE A 253 7.94 -0.99 25.32
N PRO A 254 8.94 -0.65 26.16
CA PRO A 254 10.30 -0.42 25.67
C PRO A 254 10.95 -1.74 25.26
N GLY A 255 11.82 -1.67 24.26
CA GLY A 255 12.70 -2.75 23.87
C GLY A 255 14.02 -2.23 23.32
N SER A 256 15.05 -3.06 23.37
CA SER A 256 16.37 -2.79 22.81
C SER A 256 16.95 -4.04 22.18
N TYR A 257 17.85 -3.86 21.22
CA TYR A 257 18.65 -4.93 20.62
C TYR A 257 19.97 -4.36 20.12
N THR A 258 21.00 -5.21 20.03
CA THR A 258 22.29 -4.91 19.43
C THR A 258 22.31 -5.47 18.00
N LEU A 259 22.78 -4.66 17.04
CA LEU A 259 23.02 -5.09 15.66
C LEU A 259 24.52 -5.07 15.34
N TYR A 260 24.94 -6.07 14.58
CA TYR A 260 26.31 -6.23 14.07
C TYR A 260 26.36 -6.11 12.53
N PRO A 261 26.45 -4.89 11.96
CA PRO A 261 26.41 -4.66 10.51
C PRO A 261 27.53 -5.37 9.72
N GLU A 262 28.66 -5.64 10.36
CA GLU A 262 29.79 -6.36 9.79
C GLU A 262 29.50 -7.83 9.51
N ARG A 263 28.50 -8.41 10.20
CA ARG A 263 28.05 -9.80 10.03
C ARG A 263 26.90 -9.94 9.06
N MET A 264 26.32 -8.83 8.60
CA MET A 264 25.24 -8.85 7.61
C MET A 264 25.76 -9.35 6.26
N THR A 265 25.01 -10.25 5.64
CA THR A 265 25.13 -10.55 4.21
C THR A 265 24.87 -9.29 3.36
N PRO A 266 25.38 -9.21 2.12
CA PRO A 266 25.06 -8.11 1.22
C PRO A 266 23.56 -7.86 1.07
N GLU A 267 22.76 -8.92 0.99
CA GLU A 267 21.30 -8.86 0.86
C GLU A 267 20.63 -8.32 2.14
N GLN A 268 21.07 -8.76 3.33
CA GLN A 268 20.58 -8.23 4.60
C GLN A 268 20.94 -6.75 4.76
N ARG A 269 22.13 -6.34 4.32
CA ARG A 269 22.57 -4.94 4.37
C ARG A 269 21.72 -4.06 3.47
N GLU A 270 21.46 -4.51 2.24
CA GLU A 270 20.57 -3.79 1.33
C GLU A 270 19.15 -3.68 1.90
N ALA A 271 18.59 -4.77 2.42
CA ALA A 271 17.26 -4.76 3.03
C ALA A 271 17.20 -3.87 4.28
N TRP A 272 18.26 -3.84 5.09
CA TRP A 272 18.38 -2.95 6.24
C TRP A 272 18.40 -1.47 5.82
N GLU A 273 19.19 -1.13 4.80
CA GLU A 273 19.22 0.22 4.23
C GLU A 273 17.87 0.61 3.64
N GLN A 274 17.19 -0.29 2.92
CA GLN A 274 15.85 -0.03 2.37
C GLN A 274 14.80 0.17 3.48
N TRP A 275 14.87 -0.60 4.57
CA TRP A 275 14.00 -0.39 5.73
C TRP A 275 14.24 0.98 6.39
N GLN A 276 15.50 1.34 6.65
CA GLN A 276 15.84 2.65 7.23
C GLN A 276 15.38 3.80 6.35
N ASP A 277 15.53 3.64 5.04
CA ASP A 277 15.29 4.67 4.05
C ASP A 277 13.83 4.83 3.68
N TYR A 278 13.09 3.73 3.53
CA TYR A 278 11.74 3.70 2.94
C TYR A 278 10.72 2.90 3.76
N GLY A 279 11.13 2.23 4.84
CA GLY A 279 10.24 1.52 5.74
C GLY A 279 9.79 0.14 5.23
N THR A 280 10.53 -0.44 4.27
CA THR A 280 10.24 -1.80 3.78
C THR A 280 10.51 -2.87 4.85
N PRO A 281 9.78 -3.99 4.86
CA PRO A 281 10.07 -5.09 5.77
C PRO A 281 11.49 -5.63 5.60
N VAL A 282 12.17 -5.90 6.72
CA VAL A 282 13.50 -6.53 6.79
C VAL A 282 13.47 -7.73 7.73
N THR A 283 14.15 -8.81 7.34
CA THR A 283 14.37 -9.99 8.18
C THR A 283 15.87 -10.19 8.38
N LEU A 284 16.33 -10.04 9.62
CA LEU A 284 17.69 -10.33 10.05
C LEU A 284 17.71 -11.68 10.77
N HIS A 285 18.62 -12.55 10.36
CA HIS A 285 18.75 -13.92 10.86
C HIS A 285 20.23 -14.25 11.08
N GLY A 286 20.52 -15.29 11.86
CA GLY A 286 21.88 -15.66 12.24
C GLY A 286 22.39 -14.85 13.45
N ASP A 287 23.69 -14.63 13.53
CA ASP A 287 24.37 -13.93 14.64
C ASP A 287 24.46 -12.41 14.44
N VAL A 288 23.58 -11.85 13.61
CA VAL A 288 23.51 -10.42 13.27
C VAL A 288 22.86 -9.59 14.40
N VAL A 289 22.00 -10.22 15.20
CA VAL A 289 21.22 -9.58 16.26
C VAL A 289 21.49 -10.25 17.60
N ASP A 290 21.78 -9.47 18.63
CA ASP A 290 22.04 -9.95 19.99
C ASP A 290 21.45 -8.97 21.04
N ASP A 291 21.56 -9.29 22.33
CA ASP A 291 21.10 -8.47 23.46
C ASP A 291 19.65 -7.98 23.33
N LEU A 292 18.76 -8.82 22.78
CA LEU A 292 17.35 -8.47 22.60
C LEU A 292 16.63 -8.48 23.94
N THR A 293 16.16 -7.30 24.36
CA THR A 293 15.34 -7.12 25.55
C THR A 293 14.03 -6.44 25.18
N ILE A 294 12.91 -6.94 25.70
CA ILE A 294 11.59 -6.30 25.53
C ILE A 294 10.85 -6.37 26.85
N ASP A 295 10.33 -5.25 27.34
CA ASP A 295 9.51 -5.15 28.55
C ASP A 295 8.02 -5.28 28.20
N LEU A 296 7.65 -6.48 27.70
CA LEU A 296 6.24 -6.82 27.47
C LEU A 296 5.50 -6.99 28.80
N PRO A 297 4.22 -6.57 28.86
CA PRO A 297 3.45 -6.62 30.09
C PRO A 297 3.09 -8.07 30.45
N GLY A 298 2.65 -8.29 31.69
CA GLY A 298 2.27 -9.64 32.18
C GLY A 298 3.44 -10.61 32.37
N GLY A 299 4.70 -10.12 32.36
CA GLY A 299 5.89 -10.97 32.48
C GLY A 299 6.21 -11.76 31.21
N LEU A 300 5.63 -11.37 30.08
CA LEU A 300 5.90 -11.96 28.76
C LEU A 300 7.18 -11.40 28.10
N GLY A 301 7.79 -10.39 28.73
CA GLY A 301 9.05 -9.81 28.32
C GLY A 301 10.27 -10.54 28.90
N GLY A 302 11.45 -9.98 28.67
CA GLY A 302 12.70 -10.49 29.21
C GLY A 302 13.88 -10.34 28.25
N GLU A 303 15.01 -10.90 28.67
CA GLU A 303 16.21 -11.06 27.85
C GLU A 303 16.06 -12.34 27.02
N LEU A 304 16.18 -12.24 25.70
CA LEU A 304 16.18 -13.38 24.81
C LEU A 304 17.63 -13.89 24.61
N PRO A 305 17.85 -15.21 24.57
CA PRO A 305 19.19 -15.78 24.46
C PRO A 305 19.88 -15.38 23.15
N ALA A 306 21.20 -15.19 23.18
CA ALA A 306 22.02 -14.67 22.08
C ALA A 306 22.04 -15.50 20.78
N SER A 307 21.65 -16.78 20.82
CA SER A 307 21.77 -17.71 19.69
C SER A 307 20.42 -18.08 19.11
N ASP A 308 20.28 -17.98 17.78
CA ASP A 308 19.08 -18.26 16.95
C ASP A 308 17.95 -17.22 16.95
N ASN A 309 18.26 -15.95 17.24
CA ASN A 309 17.28 -14.87 17.10
C ASN A 309 17.03 -14.52 15.62
N VAL A 310 15.75 -14.41 15.25
CA VAL A 310 15.33 -13.83 13.97
C VAL A 310 14.55 -12.55 14.26
N LEU A 311 15.11 -11.43 13.82
CA LEU A 311 14.47 -10.11 13.95
C LEU A 311 13.77 -9.76 12.64
N ARG A 312 12.45 -9.61 12.71
CA ARG A 312 11.63 -9.10 11.60
C ARG A 312 11.09 -7.74 11.97
N ILE A 313 11.43 -6.73 11.18
CA ILE A 313 10.95 -5.36 11.37
C ILE A 313 10.27 -4.92 10.08
N GLY A 314 9.17 -4.19 10.20
CA GLY A 314 8.45 -3.66 9.06
C GLY A 314 7.45 -2.59 9.51
N PRO A 315 6.64 -2.09 8.56
CA PRO A 315 5.57 -1.17 8.88
C PRO A 315 4.58 -1.83 9.84
N ALA A 316 3.98 -1.04 10.73
CA ALA A 316 3.00 -1.57 11.65
C ALA A 316 1.79 -2.10 10.87
N VAL A 317 1.20 -3.20 11.32
CA VAL A 317 0.12 -3.80 10.56
C VAL A 317 -1.11 -2.90 10.59
N GLY A 318 -1.64 -2.58 9.41
CA GLY A 318 -2.75 -1.64 9.26
C GLY A 318 -2.33 -0.16 9.29
N GLU A 319 -1.05 0.17 9.49
CA GLU A 319 -0.56 1.56 9.55
C GLU A 319 -0.96 2.37 8.32
N PHE A 320 -0.96 1.73 7.15
CA PHE A 320 -1.28 2.36 5.88
C PHE A 320 -2.58 1.84 5.25
N ASP A 321 -3.43 1.13 6.00
CA ASP A 321 -4.70 0.59 5.45
C ASP A 321 -5.70 1.71 5.16
N ASP A 322 -5.69 2.77 5.97
CA ASP A 322 -6.53 3.97 5.79
C ASP A 322 -5.89 5.04 4.90
N GLU A 323 -4.66 4.83 4.42
CA GLU A 323 -4.00 5.79 3.53
C GLU A 323 -4.77 5.91 2.21
N PRO A 324 -5.15 7.14 1.80
CA PRO A 324 -5.85 7.34 0.56
C PRO A 324 -4.95 6.92 -0.61
N THR A 325 -5.55 6.25 -1.59
CA THR A 325 -4.88 5.97 -2.84
C THR A 325 -4.73 7.27 -3.62
N GLY A 326 -3.49 7.74 -3.77
CA GLY A 326 -3.14 8.91 -4.56
C GLY A 326 -3.15 8.59 -6.05
N ARG A 327 -3.79 9.43 -6.86
CA ARG A 327 -3.76 9.32 -8.32
C ARG A 327 -2.73 10.29 -8.88
N SER A 328 -1.79 9.78 -9.68
CA SER A 328 -0.73 10.58 -10.28
C SER A 328 -0.60 10.26 -11.76
N LEU A 329 -0.69 11.30 -12.60
CA LEU A 329 -0.43 11.19 -14.03
C LEU A 329 1.08 11.25 -14.26
N TRP A 330 1.65 10.20 -14.82
CA TRP A 330 3.07 10.09 -15.10
C TRP A 330 3.29 10.35 -16.58
N VAL A 331 4.01 11.41 -16.90
CA VAL A 331 4.35 11.79 -18.28
C VAL A 331 5.82 11.53 -18.53
N ILE A 332 6.14 10.78 -19.58
CA ILE A 332 7.51 10.56 -20.05
C ILE A 332 7.77 11.49 -21.24
N GLU A 333 8.84 12.25 -21.14
CA GLU A 333 9.34 13.14 -22.19
C GLU A 333 10.74 12.72 -22.63
N ASP A 334 11.12 13.04 -23.86
CA ASP A 334 12.52 12.89 -24.28
C ASP A 334 13.42 14.00 -23.69
N ILE A 335 14.72 13.94 -24.02
CA ILE A 335 15.71 14.93 -23.57
C ILE A 335 15.44 16.35 -24.06
N GLU A 336 14.64 16.52 -25.12
CA GLU A 336 14.25 17.80 -25.72
C GLU A 336 12.91 18.31 -25.15
N GLY A 337 12.23 17.53 -24.31
CA GLY A 337 10.94 17.85 -23.70
C GLY A 337 9.73 17.47 -24.55
N LYS A 338 9.90 16.65 -25.59
CA LYS A 338 8.78 16.12 -26.38
C LYS A 338 8.07 15.03 -25.59
N HIS A 339 6.75 15.13 -25.51
CA HIS A 339 5.90 14.10 -24.91
C HIS A 339 6.00 12.78 -25.68
N LEU A 340 6.37 11.69 -24.98
CA LEU A 340 6.48 10.34 -25.54
C LEU A 340 5.29 9.45 -25.14
N ALA A 341 4.94 9.45 -23.86
CA ALA A 341 3.86 8.63 -23.33
C ALA A 341 3.37 9.15 -21.97
N GLU A 342 2.16 8.78 -21.58
CA GLU A 342 1.64 9.05 -20.25
C GLU A 342 0.75 7.93 -19.72
N ARG A 343 0.73 7.77 -18.39
CA ARG A 343 -0.16 6.82 -17.70
C ARG A 343 -0.59 7.35 -16.34
N LEU A 344 -1.85 7.10 -15.99
CA LEU A 344 -2.40 7.43 -14.69
C LEU A 344 -2.20 6.25 -13.74
N PHE A 345 -1.46 6.48 -12.66
CA PHE A 345 -1.20 5.50 -11.61
C PHE A 345 -2.02 5.78 -10.37
N SER A 346 -2.48 4.71 -9.74
CA SER A 346 -3.12 4.71 -8.43
C SER A 346 -2.11 4.12 -7.44
N LEU A 347 -1.52 4.97 -6.62
CA LEU A 347 -0.43 4.63 -5.71
C LEU A 347 -0.90 4.76 -4.27
N ARG A 348 -0.65 3.74 -3.46
CA ARG A 348 -0.84 3.80 -2.01
C ARG A 348 0.51 3.73 -1.32
N ARG A 349 0.64 4.43 -0.21
CA ARG A 349 1.81 4.29 0.66
C ARG A 349 1.76 2.94 1.35
N THR A 350 2.90 2.28 1.47
CA THR A 350 3.05 0.98 2.12
C THR A 350 4.18 0.97 3.14
N GLY A 351 5.02 2.01 3.17
CA GLY A 351 6.09 2.16 4.14
C GLY A 351 6.57 3.61 4.22
N ARG A 352 7.12 3.97 5.37
CA ARG A 352 7.88 5.20 5.58
C ARG A 352 9.12 4.89 6.40
N GLY A 353 10.28 5.22 5.86
CA GLY A 353 11.55 5.01 6.53
C GLY A 353 11.79 6.05 7.62
N ILE A 354 12.67 5.70 8.56
CA ILE A 354 13.13 6.60 9.63
C ILE A 354 13.86 7.81 9.02
N ALA A 355 14.54 7.63 7.88
CA ALA A 355 15.17 8.70 7.12
C ALA A 355 14.16 9.58 6.34
N GLY A 356 12.86 9.31 6.44
CA GLY A 356 11.79 10.09 5.84
C GLY A 356 11.45 9.75 4.40
N GLY A 357 12.11 8.78 3.77
CA GLY A 357 11.73 8.27 2.47
C GLY A 357 10.46 7.42 2.54
N GLU A 358 9.79 7.28 1.41
CA GLU A 358 8.47 6.65 1.30
C GLU A 358 8.54 5.47 0.35
N HIS A 359 7.85 4.40 0.71
CA HIS A 359 7.59 3.24 -0.13
C HIS A 359 6.12 3.27 -0.55
N LEU A 360 5.88 3.23 -1.86
CA LEU A 360 4.56 3.24 -2.45
C LEU A 360 4.40 2.05 -3.39
N HIS A 361 3.20 1.49 -3.41
CA HIS A 361 2.83 0.41 -4.30
C HIS A 361 1.54 0.77 -5.05
N GLY A 362 1.40 0.31 -6.28
CA GLY A 362 0.19 0.57 -7.03
C GLY A 362 0.17 -0.02 -8.42
N THR A 363 -0.81 0.42 -9.19
CA THR A 363 -1.00 -0.02 -10.58
C THR A 363 -1.42 1.17 -11.43
N ASP A 364 -1.28 1.05 -12.74
CA ASP A 364 -1.98 1.95 -13.64
C ASP A 364 -3.51 1.72 -13.59
N ALA A 365 -4.27 2.65 -14.17
CA ALA A 365 -5.74 2.65 -14.09
C ALA A 365 -6.41 1.39 -14.68
N GLU A 366 -5.75 0.75 -15.65
CA GLU A 366 -6.20 -0.49 -16.31
C GLU A 366 -5.55 -1.76 -15.73
N ASP A 367 -4.67 -1.62 -14.75
CA ASP A 367 -3.97 -2.71 -14.06
C ASP A 367 -3.16 -3.63 -15.02
N TYR A 368 -2.49 -2.99 -15.97
CA TYR A 368 -1.53 -3.55 -16.92
C TYR A 368 -0.08 -3.42 -16.45
N ILE A 369 0.19 -2.41 -15.61
CA ILE A 369 1.52 -2.09 -15.08
C ILE A 369 1.41 -2.01 -13.56
N GLY A 370 2.07 -2.92 -12.86
CA GLY A 370 2.33 -2.79 -11.43
C GLY A 370 3.53 -1.87 -11.19
N VAL A 371 3.48 -1.09 -10.12
CA VAL A 371 4.55 -0.18 -9.73
C VAL A 371 4.93 -0.40 -8.28
N ASP A 372 6.23 -0.53 -8.04
CA ASP A 372 6.85 -0.56 -6.74
C ASP A 372 7.86 0.59 -6.66
N LEU A 373 7.59 1.57 -5.80
CA LEU A 373 8.15 2.92 -5.87
C LEU A 373 8.79 3.32 -4.53
N PHE A 374 10.03 3.81 -4.60
CA PHE A 374 10.81 4.28 -3.46
C PHE A 374 11.19 5.74 -3.71
N VAL A 375 10.72 6.66 -2.89
CA VAL A 375 10.90 8.10 -3.11
C VAL A 375 11.54 8.76 -1.88
N LYS A 376 12.52 9.62 -2.14
CA LYS A 376 13.11 10.52 -1.15
C LYS A 376 13.10 11.93 -1.71
N MET A 377 12.29 12.80 -1.12
CA MET A 377 12.20 14.21 -1.50
C MET A 377 12.88 15.09 -0.47
N ASN A 378 13.30 16.29 -0.88
CA ASN A 378 13.84 17.35 -0.03
C ASN A 378 15.08 16.94 0.78
N THR A 379 15.92 16.05 0.23
CA THR A 379 17.17 15.65 0.91
C THR A 379 18.33 16.60 0.55
N PRO A 380 19.36 16.74 1.43
CA PRO A 380 20.56 17.53 1.12
C PRO A 380 21.31 17.09 -0.15
N LYS A 381 21.11 15.83 -0.59
CA LYS A 381 21.72 15.24 -1.79
C LYS A 381 20.81 15.37 -3.03
N GLY A 382 19.67 16.05 -2.92
CA GLY A 382 18.65 16.15 -3.97
C GLY A 382 17.54 15.12 -3.82
N ASN A 383 16.56 15.19 -4.72
CA ASN A 383 15.44 14.24 -4.74
C ASN A 383 15.87 12.98 -5.49
N SER A 384 15.47 11.81 -4.97
CA SER A 384 15.71 10.53 -5.62
C SER A 384 14.44 9.70 -5.68
N MET A 385 14.34 8.91 -6.74
CA MET A 385 13.25 7.99 -6.98
C MET A 385 13.81 6.70 -7.57
N LYS A 386 13.49 5.57 -6.97
CA LYS A 386 13.70 4.25 -7.56
C LYS A 386 12.33 3.66 -7.90
N VAL A 387 12.20 3.14 -9.11
CA VAL A 387 10.95 2.57 -9.59
C VAL A 387 11.24 1.18 -10.13
N LYS A 388 10.42 0.21 -9.71
CA LYS A 388 10.34 -1.11 -10.31
C LYS A 388 8.99 -1.23 -10.98
N LEU A 389 9.01 -1.46 -12.29
CA LEU A 389 7.81 -1.72 -13.09
C LEU A 389 7.61 -3.23 -13.23
N ASP A 390 6.41 -3.69 -12.89
CA ASP A 390 5.95 -5.06 -13.09
C ASP A 390 4.99 -5.11 -14.29
N VAL A 391 5.47 -5.65 -15.40
CA VAL A 391 4.71 -5.71 -16.65
C VAL A 391 3.80 -6.94 -16.64
N ARG A 392 2.50 -6.73 -16.46
CA ARG A 392 1.51 -7.81 -16.32
C ARG A 392 1.02 -8.32 -17.68
N GLY A 393 1.95 -8.84 -18.48
CA GLY A 393 1.70 -9.24 -19.88
C GLY A 393 0.58 -10.26 -20.08
N ASN A 394 0.33 -11.11 -19.08
CA ASN A 394 -0.82 -12.03 -19.07
C ASN A 394 -2.18 -11.34 -19.14
N ARG A 395 -2.28 -10.09 -18.70
CA ARG A 395 -3.52 -9.29 -18.78
C ARG A 395 -3.71 -8.58 -20.10
N TRP A 396 -2.67 -8.54 -20.93
CA TRP A 396 -2.73 -7.87 -22.23
C TRP A 396 -3.33 -8.77 -23.31
N VAL A 397 -3.08 -10.08 -23.19
CA VAL A 397 -3.58 -11.09 -24.12
C VAL A 397 -5.11 -11.07 -24.14
N GLY A 398 -5.67 -11.01 -25.36
CA GLY A 398 -7.12 -10.99 -25.57
C GLY A 398 -7.75 -9.58 -25.46
N GLU A 399 -7.04 -8.59 -24.93
CA GLU A 399 -7.53 -7.21 -24.88
C GLU A 399 -7.36 -6.51 -26.24
N PRO A 400 -8.27 -5.58 -26.62
CA PRO A 400 -8.11 -4.79 -27.83
C PRO A 400 -6.78 -4.03 -27.85
N VAL A 401 -6.06 -4.09 -28.98
CA VAL A 401 -4.74 -3.46 -29.13
C VAL A 401 -4.75 -1.96 -28.80
N GLN A 402 -5.83 -1.25 -29.11
CA GLN A 402 -5.97 0.18 -28.77
C GLN A 402 -5.95 0.45 -27.26
N ARG A 403 -6.41 -0.50 -26.44
CA ARG A 403 -6.47 -0.36 -24.98
C ARG A 403 -5.12 -0.65 -24.34
N VAL A 404 -4.37 -1.61 -24.88
CA VAL A 404 -3.05 -2.00 -24.36
C VAL A 404 -1.94 -1.04 -24.83
N LEU A 405 -2.07 -0.48 -26.04
CA LEU A 405 -1.03 0.33 -26.68
C LEU A 405 -0.50 1.49 -25.81
N PRO A 406 -1.31 2.27 -25.07
CA PRO A 406 -0.78 3.30 -24.16
C PRO A 406 0.17 2.75 -23.10
N ALA A 407 -0.11 1.58 -22.53
CA ALA A 407 0.75 0.94 -21.53
C ALA A 407 2.08 0.46 -22.17
N LEU A 408 2.00 -0.14 -23.36
CA LEU A 408 3.19 -0.57 -24.12
C LEU A 408 4.10 0.61 -24.47
N ARG A 409 3.53 1.73 -24.94
CA ARG A 409 4.28 2.95 -25.24
C ARG A 409 4.96 3.52 -24.00
N PHE A 410 4.26 3.51 -22.87
CA PHE A 410 4.82 3.96 -21.59
C PHE A 410 6.02 3.11 -21.18
N CYS A 411 5.87 1.78 -21.15
CA CYS A 411 6.98 0.87 -20.83
C CYS A 411 8.11 0.98 -21.85
N GLY A 412 7.81 1.09 -23.15
CA GLY A 412 8.80 1.23 -24.22
C GLY A 412 9.55 2.57 -24.22
N SER A 413 8.99 3.58 -23.57
CA SER A 413 9.63 4.90 -23.39
C SER A 413 10.47 4.98 -22.11
N TRP A 414 10.55 3.91 -21.32
CA TRP A 414 11.36 3.88 -20.11
C TRP A 414 12.86 3.83 -20.44
N GLY A 415 13.69 4.57 -19.71
CA GLY A 415 15.15 4.64 -19.94
C GLY A 415 15.57 5.67 -20.99
N ASN A 416 16.71 5.45 -21.65
CA ASN A 416 17.29 6.34 -22.69
C ASN A 416 17.46 7.81 -22.26
N ASP A 417 17.73 8.05 -20.97
CA ASP A 417 17.79 9.40 -20.37
C ASP A 417 16.50 10.23 -20.55
N ASN A 418 15.38 9.59 -20.90
CA ASN A 418 14.06 10.21 -20.91
C ASN A 418 13.71 10.72 -19.52
N ARG A 419 12.79 11.68 -19.43
CA ARG A 419 12.40 12.32 -18.18
C ARG A 419 10.98 11.94 -17.81
N LEU A 420 10.81 11.40 -16.61
CA LEU A 420 9.51 11.19 -15.98
C LEU A 420 9.12 12.44 -15.19
N ARG A 421 7.97 12.99 -15.53
CA ARG A 421 7.36 14.14 -14.85
C ARG A 421 6.01 13.73 -14.26
N PRO A 422 5.96 13.45 -12.95
CA PRO A 422 4.69 13.24 -12.26
C PRO A 422 3.85 14.51 -12.23
N GLN A 423 2.54 14.36 -12.32
CA GLN A 423 1.55 15.43 -12.25
C GLN A 423 0.36 14.98 -11.39
N ASP A 424 -0.52 15.92 -11.06
CA ASP A 424 -1.84 15.57 -10.52
C ASP A 424 -2.69 14.82 -11.56
N GLU A 425 -3.78 14.19 -11.13
CA GLU A 425 -4.59 13.33 -12.00
C GLU A 425 -5.18 14.04 -13.24
N PHE A 426 -5.26 15.37 -13.20
CA PHE A 426 -5.80 16.20 -14.29
C PHE A 426 -4.72 16.92 -15.12
N GLY A 427 -3.43 16.78 -14.76
CA GLY A 427 -2.33 17.49 -15.41
C GLY A 427 -2.37 19.02 -15.26
N LEU A 428 -3.10 19.52 -14.27
CA LEU A 428 -3.23 20.96 -13.98
C LEU A 428 -2.07 21.45 -13.09
N ARG A 429 -1.50 20.55 -12.28
CA ARG A 429 -0.37 20.81 -11.39
C ARG A 429 0.77 19.89 -11.79
N VAL A 430 1.74 20.49 -12.46
CA VAL A 430 2.98 19.83 -12.84
C VAL A 430 3.90 19.81 -11.61
N ALA A 431 4.46 18.65 -11.27
CA ALA A 431 5.47 18.59 -10.22
C ALA A 431 6.67 19.47 -10.61
N GLU A 432 7.23 20.21 -9.65
CA GLU A 432 8.43 21.03 -9.87
C GLU A 432 9.66 20.18 -10.26
N HIS A 433 9.61 18.88 -10.01
CA HIS A 433 10.72 17.95 -10.20
C HIS A 433 10.42 16.96 -11.32
N ALA A 434 11.37 16.83 -12.25
CA ALA A 434 11.43 15.75 -13.23
C ALA A 434 12.55 14.79 -12.85
N PHE A 435 12.34 13.50 -13.11
CA PHE A 435 13.30 12.43 -12.81
C PHE A 435 13.84 11.87 -14.11
N THR A 436 15.17 11.86 -14.27
CA THR A 436 15.82 11.16 -15.38
C THR A 436 15.66 9.66 -15.20
N LEU A 437 15.09 9.01 -16.21
CA LEU A 437 14.91 7.57 -16.25
C LEU A 437 16.20 6.89 -16.71
N SER A 438 16.70 5.99 -15.88
CA SER A 438 17.83 5.12 -16.17
C SER A 438 17.38 3.66 -16.24
N GLY A 439 18.19 2.81 -16.90
CA GLY A 439 17.89 1.40 -17.13
C GLY A 439 17.32 1.10 -18.53
N GLU A 440 17.10 -0.17 -18.80
CA GLU A 440 16.54 -0.64 -20.07
C GLU A 440 14.99 -0.60 -20.05
N ALA A 441 14.40 -0.30 -21.20
CA ALA A 441 12.96 -0.35 -21.36
C ALA A 441 12.44 -1.79 -21.16
N PRO A 442 11.42 -2.03 -20.30
CA PRO A 442 10.83 -3.36 -20.13
C PRO A 442 10.23 -3.94 -21.42
N ILE A 443 9.89 -3.08 -22.37
CA ILE A 443 9.28 -3.43 -23.65
C ILE A 443 10.14 -2.89 -24.79
N SER A 444 10.40 -3.75 -25.79
CA SER A 444 11.22 -3.35 -26.94
C SER A 444 10.47 -2.39 -27.88
N PRO A 445 11.17 -1.43 -28.51
CA PRO A 445 10.55 -0.55 -29.50
C PRO A 445 9.91 -1.28 -30.67
N ALA A 446 10.47 -2.43 -31.08
CA ALA A 446 9.93 -3.27 -32.15
C ALA A 446 8.54 -3.83 -31.80
N LEU A 447 8.35 -4.26 -30.55
CA LEU A 447 7.05 -4.74 -30.09
C LEU A 447 6.02 -3.60 -30.06
N VAL A 448 6.40 -2.41 -29.56
CA VAL A 448 5.51 -1.24 -29.59
C VAL A 448 5.08 -0.94 -31.03
N ALA A 449 6.04 -0.90 -31.97
CA ALA A 449 5.76 -0.63 -33.38
C ALA A 449 4.79 -1.66 -34.01
N ALA A 450 4.97 -2.95 -33.73
CA ALA A 450 4.07 -3.99 -34.23
C ALA A 450 2.64 -3.81 -33.71
N VAL A 451 2.46 -3.48 -32.43
CA VAL A 451 1.12 -3.23 -31.86
C VAL A 451 0.50 -1.93 -32.39
N GLU A 452 1.31 -0.91 -32.70
CA GLU A 452 0.82 0.28 -33.41
C GLU A 452 0.31 -0.04 -34.82
N ASP A 453 1.00 -0.92 -35.55
CA ASP A 453 0.55 -1.39 -36.86
C ASP A 453 -0.76 -2.16 -36.75
N LEU A 454 -0.91 -3.04 -35.75
CA LEU A 454 -2.20 -3.69 -35.47
C LEU A 454 -3.30 -2.68 -35.13
N ALA A 455 -3.00 -1.64 -34.36
CA ALA A 455 -3.96 -0.58 -34.04
C ALA A 455 -4.37 0.24 -35.28
N ARG A 456 -3.43 0.52 -36.19
CA ARG A 456 -3.71 1.14 -37.50
C ARG A 456 -4.66 0.26 -38.31
N ILE A 457 -4.37 -1.03 -38.43
CA ILE A 457 -5.20 -1.99 -39.18
C ILE A 457 -6.60 -2.12 -38.58
N SER A 458 -6.68 -2.27 -37.26
CA SER A 458 -7.94 -2.34 -36.50
C SER A 458 -8.82 -1.10 -36.75
N THR A 459 -8.20 0.08 -36.79
CA THR A 459 -8.88 1.36 -37.08
C THR A 459 -9.36 1.44 -38.53
N ALA A 460 -8.49 1.13 -39.49
CA ALA A 460 -8.81 1.19 -40.93
C ALA A 460 -9.92 0.20 -41.31
N THR A 461 -9.92 -0.99 -40.72
CA THR A 461 -10.92 -2.03 -40.97
C THR A 461 -12.20 -1.88 -40.14
N LYS A 462 -12.18 -1.00 -39.12
CA LYS A 462 -13.26 -0.85 -38.12
C LYS A 462 -13.59 -2.17 -37.41
N ARG A 463 -12.59 -3.05 -37.23
CA ARG A 463 -12.72 -4.34 -36.53
C ARG A 463 -11.72 -4.38 -35.38
N PRO A 464 -12.16 -4.66 -34.14
CA PRO A 464 -11.25 -4.76 -33.01
C PRO A 464 -10.32 -5.96 -33.20
N ILE A 465 -9.02 -5.70 -33.13
CA ILE A 465 -7.98 -6.74 -33.08
C ILE A 465 -7.58 -6.90 -31.61
N ALA A 466 -7.70 -8.11 -31.10
CA ALA A 466 -7.20 -8.47 -29.78
C ALA A 466 -5.70 -8.74 -29.83
N LEU A 467 -4.98 -8.44 -28.75
CA LEU A 467 -3.56 -8.77 -28.65
C LEU A 467 -3.39 -10.30 -28.56
N PRO A 468 -2.56 -10.92 -29.41
CA PRO A 468 -2.39 -12.37 -29.45
C PRO A 468 -1.57 -12.89 -28.27
N GLU A 469 -1.69 -14.19 -27.98
CA GLU A 469 -0.93 -14.89 -26.93
C GLU A 469 0.60 -14.80 -27.15
N SER A 470 1.03 -14.87 -28.41
CA SER A 470 2.44 -14.84 -28.80
C SER A 470 2.94 -13.42 -29.08
N ILE A 471 2.81 -12.53 -28.11
CA ILE A 471 3.20 -11.11 -28.20
C ILE A 471 4.65 -10.95 -28.72
N HIS A 472 5.59 -11.77 -28.24
CA HIS A 472 6.98 -11.72 -28.69
C HIS A 472 7.17 -12.15 -30.15
N ALA A 473 6.33 -13.07 -30.65
CA ALA A 473 6.38 -13.49 -32.04
C ALA A 473 5.92 -12.37 -33.00
N LEU A 474 5.16 -11.37 -32.54
CA LEU A 474 4.84 -10.18 -33.33
C LEU A 474 6.08 -9.34 -33.68
N ALA A 475 7.10 -9.35 -32.81
CA ALA A 475 8.36 -8.64 -33.07
C ALA A 475 9.28 -9.42 -34.03
N ASP A 476 9.15 -10.76 -34.06
CA ASP A 476 9.99 -11.67 -34.86
C ASP A 476 9.38 -12.06 -36.22
N GLN A 477 8.06 -11.94 -36.39
CA GLN A 477 7.41 -12.06 -37.70
C GLN A 477 7.92 -10.93 -38.57
N LYS A 478 8.97 -11.18 -39.38
CA LYS A 478 9.58 -10.28 -40.40
C LYS A 478 8.72 -9.04 -40.64
N GLY A 479 8.92 -8.00 -39.83
CA GLY A 479 7.99 -6.87 -39.61
C GLY A 479 7.58 -6.09 -40.85
N VAL A 480 8.21 -6.41 -41.98
CA VAL A 480 7.88 -5.96 -43.34
C VAL A 480 6.41 -6.26 -43.68
N GLY A 481 5.88 -7.46 -43.40
CA GLY A 481 4.51 -7.82 -43.79
C GLY A 481 3.41 -7.04 -43.06
N LEU A 482 3.51 -6.95 -41.73
CA LEU A 482 2.52 -6.25 -40.90
C LEU A 482 2.54 -4.75 -41.16
N ARG A 483 3.73 -4.16 -41.26
CA ARG A 483 3.90 -2.73 -41.53
C ARG A 483 3.36 -2.34 -42.91
N ILE A 484 3.67 -3.12 -43.94
CA ILE A 484 3.15 -2.93 -45.30
C ILE A 484 1.63 -2.96 -45.30
N ILE A 485 1.00 -3.94 -44.63
CA ILE A 485 -0.47 -4.00 -44.52
C ILE A 485 -0.98 -2.73 -43.85
N ALA A 486 -0.42 -2.34 -42.70
CA ALA A 486 -0.84 -1.16 -41.96
C ALA A 486 -0.72 0.14 -42.77
N ASP A 487 0.38 0.33 -43.49
CA ASP A 487 0.61 1.48 -44.35
C ASP A 487 -0.38 1.47 -45.54
N THR A 488 -0.56 0.32 -46.20
CA THR A 488 -1.48 0.18 -47.35
C THR A 488 -2.94 0.45 -46.97
N VAL A 489 -3.42 -0.08 -45.84
CA VAL A 489 -4.81 0.16 -45.37
C VAL A 489 -5.01 1.59 -44.83
N ALA A 490 -3.94 2.30 -44.50
CA ALA A 490 -3.96 3.72 -44.16
C ALA A 490 -3.94 4.62 -45.42
N GLY A 491 -3.95 4.04 -46.62
CA GLY A 491 -3.91 4.77 -47.89
C GLY A 491 -2.51 5.23 -48.28
N LEU A 492 -1.46 4.74 -47.62
CA LEU A 492 -0.10 4.91 -48.09
C LEU A 492 0.18 3.90 -49.21
N GLU A 493 1.15 4.23 -50.06
CA GLU A 493 1.55 3.42 -51.21
C GLU A 493 2.96 2.86 -50.98
N PRO A 494 3.14 1.86 -50.09
CA PRO A 494 4.47 1.38 -49.73
C PRO A 494 5.12 0.68 -50.91
N GLU A 495 6.39 1.02 -51.15
CA GLU A 495 7.23 0.27 -52.09
C GLU A 495 7.59 -1.10 -51.51
N VAL A 496 7.50 -2.12 -52.35
CA VAL A 496 7.81 -3.50 -52.00
C VAL A 496 8.80 -4.10 -52.97
N ASP A 497 9.75 -4.87 -52.43
CA ASP A 497 10.66 -5.66 -53.24
C ASP A 497 9.90 -6.80 -53.89
N ILE A 498 10.03 -6.93 -55.21
CA ILE A 498 9.40 -7.98 -55.98
C ILE A 498 10.41 -9.12 -56.17
N GLY A 499 10.08 -10.29 -55.64
CA GLY A 499 10.75 -11.55 -55.96
C GLY A 499 10.15 -12.22 -57.20
N GLU A 500 10.48 -13.50 -57.42
CA GLU A 500 9.79 -14.29 -58.45
C GLU A 500 8.29 -14.40 -58.10
N LEU A 501 7.43 -14.02 -59.05
CA LEU A 501 5.97 -14.06 -58.92
C LEU A 501 5.40 -15.02 -59.95
N VAL A 502 4.44 -15.84 -59.53
CA VAL A 502 3.65 -16.67 -60.47
C VAL A 502 2.30 -16.01 -60.66
N LEU A 503 2.00 -15.64 -61.90
CA LEU A 503 0.74 -15.03 -62.31
C LEU A 503 -0.11 -16.07 -63.03
N TRP A 504 -1.35 -16.24 -62.57
CA TRP A 504 -2.31 -17.15 -63.18
C TRP A 504 -3.23 -16.39 -64.14
N TYR A 505 -3.49 -16.95 -65.30
CA TYR A 505 -4.37 -16.40 -66.33
C TYR A 505 -5.31 -17.48 -66.88
N GLU A 506 -6.44 -17.07 -67.46
CA GLU A 506 -7.40 -18.00 -68.07
C GLU A 506 -6.74 -18.74 -69.24
N ASP A 507 -7.11 -20.00 -69.48
CA ASP A 507 -6.62 -20.77 -70.64
C ASP A 507 -7.27 -20.30 -71.96
N ASP A 508 -7.08 -19.01 -72.26
CA ASP A 508 -7.48 -18.30 -73.46
C ASP A 508 -6.23 -17.58 -74.03
N PRO A 509 -5.83 -17.84 -75.28
CA PRO A 509 -4.74 -17.14 -75.94
C PRO A 509 -4.83 -15.60 -75.85
N ALA A 510 -6.03 -15.04 -75.87
CA ALA A 510 -6.22 -13.59 -75.75
C ALA A 510 -5.82 -13.04 -74.37
N ALA A 511 -5.94 -13.85 -73.31
CA ALA A 511 -5.56 -13.45 -71.96
C ALA A 511 -4.04 -13.42 -71.77
N LEU A 512 -3.30 -14.33 -72.41
CA LEU A 512 -1.84 -14.30 -72.43
C LEU A 512 -1.32 -13.09 -73.23
N ASP A 513 -1.89 -12.83 -74.40
CA ASP A 513 -1.48 -11.71 -75.24
C ASP A 513 -1.74 -10.36 -74.55
N ASP A 514 -2.86 -10.19 -73.84
CA ASP A 514 -3.13 -9.00 -73.01
C ASP A 514 -2.10 -8.84 -71.89
N LEU A 515 -1.79 -9.92 -71.16
CA LEU A 515 -0.84 -9.90 -70.06
C LEU A 515 0.57 -9.55 -70.54
N MET A 516 1.01 -10.13 -71.66
CA MET A 516 2.29 -9.83 -72.31
C MET A 516 2.34 -8.37 -72.79
N ALA A 517 1.28 -7.88 -73.45
CA ALA A 517 1.20 -6.50 -73.92
C ALA A 517 1.27 -5.50 -72.77
N ARG A 518 0.61 -5.79 -71.64
CA ARG A 518 0.67 -4.97 -70.42
C ARG A 518 2.08 -4.97 -69.81
N ALA A 519 2.74 -6.12 -69.76
CA ALA A 519 4.13 -6.21 -69.30
C ALA A 519 5.10 -5.38 -70.18
N GLU A 520 4.92 -5.38 -71.50
CA GLU A 520 5.73 -4.57 -72.44
C GLU A 520 5.60 -3.06 -72.21
N THR A 521 4.49 -2.58 -71.65
CA THR A 521 4.35 -1.15 -71.28
C THR A 521 5.22 -0.73 -70.11
N GLY A 522 5.87 -1.69 -69.44
CA GLY A 522 6.67 -1.46 -68.23
C GLY A 522 5.83 -1.14 -66.99
N LYS A 523 4.51 -1.39 -67.05
CA LYS A 523 3.56 -1.22 -65.95
C LYS A 523 2.53 -2.34 -65.93
N LEU A 524 2.51 -3.11 -64.85
CA LEU A 524 1.58 -4.23 -64.65
C LEU A 524 0.88 -4.09 -63.29
N THR A 525 -0.45 -4.21 -63.27
CA THR A 525 -1.22 -4.22 -62.02
C THR A 525 -1.85 -5.59 -61.84
N VAL A 526 -1.55 -6.23 -60.72
CA VAL A 526 -2.07 -7.56 -60.39
C VAL A 526 -2.85 -7.53 -59.07
N PRO A 527 -4.01 -8.20 -58.98
CA PRO A 527 -4.68 -8.41 -57.70
C PRO A 527 -3.77 -9.19 -56.75
N TRP A 528 -3.73 -8.77 -55.50
CA TRP A 528 -2.91 -9.41 -54.46
C TRP A 528 -3.76 -9.64 -53.21
N ALA A 529 -3.74 -10.86 -52.68
CA ALA A 529 -4.43 -11.22 -51.45
C ALA A 529 -3.41 -11.59 -50.37
N MET A 530 -3.60 -11.10 -49.15
CA MET A 530 -2.76 -11.43 -48.01
C MET A 530 -3.62 -11.93 -46.85
N PRO A 531 -3.46 -13.18 -46.40
CA PRO A 531 -4.20 -13.70 -45.26
C PRO A 531 -3.81 -12.95 -43.98
N PHE A 532 -4.81 -12.67 -43.15
CA PHE A 532 -4.62 -11.97 -41.88
C PHE A 532 -5.49 -12.61 -40.79
N PRO A 533 -4.99 -13.72 -40.19
CA PRO A 533 -5.78 -14.59 -39.31
C PRO A 533 -6.26 -13.91 -38.02
N LEU A 534 -5.65 -12.78 -37.63
CA LEU A 534 -6.08 -12.00 -36.47
C LEU A 534 -7.48 -11.37 -36.65
N LEU A 535 -8.04 -11.37 -37.86
CA LEU A 535 -9.41 -10.94 -38.16
C LEU A 535 -10.34 -12.12 -38.54
N GLY A 536 -9.87 -13.36 -38.32
CA GLY A 536 -10.54 -14.62 -38.64
C GLY A 536 -9.72 -15.49 -39.60
N ASP A 537 -9.85 -16.81 -39.49
CA ASP A 537 -9.08 -17.78 -40.27
C ASP A 537 -9.29 -17.63 -41.79
N ASP A 538 -10.47 -17.16 -42.21
CA ASP A 538 -10.84 -16.93 -43.61
C ASP A 538 -10.68 -15.45 -44.05
N PHE A 539 -10.07 -14.59 -43.22
CA PHE A 539 -9.93 -13.17 -43.53
C PHE A 539 -8.65 -12.90 -44.33
N GLU A 540 -8.80 -12.23 -45.48
CA GLU A 540 -7.69 -11.77 -46.31
C GLU A 540 -7.85 -10.30 -46.69
N PHE A 541 -6.73 -9.58 -46.74
CA PHE A 541 -6.67 -8.26 -47.36
C PHE A 541 -6.52 -8.38 -48.87
N ALA A 542 -7.38 -7.69 -49.62
CA ALA A 542 -7.28 -7.57 -51.07
C ALA A 542 -6.67 -6.21 -51.48
N PHE A 543 -5.50 -6.26 -52.11
CA PHE A 543 -4.75 -5.12 -52.61
C PHE A 543 -4.53 -5.24 -54.13
N ASN A 544 -4.02 -4.17 -54.73
CA ASN A 544 -3.43 -4.19 -56.07
C ASN A 544 -1.92 -4.00 -55.94
N LEU A 545 -1.14 -4.92 -56.50
CA LEU A 545 0.30 -4.76 -56.66
C LEU A 545 0.56 -4.12 -58.02
N GLU A 546 1.00 -2.86 -58.00
CA GLU A 546 1.49 -2.13 -59.16
C GLU A 546 2.99 -2.39 -59.33
N ILE A 547 3.35 -3.05 -60.42
CA ILE A 547 4.70 -3.39 -60.82
C ILE A 547 5.12 -2.42 -61.91
N THR A 548 6.26 -1.77 -61.74
CA THR A 548 6.83 -0.82 -62.71
C THR A 548 8.28 -1.17 -63.03
N GLY A 549 8.74 -0.84 -64.23
CA GLY A 549 10.11 -1.12 -64.70
C GLY A 549 10.14 -2.18 -65.81
N GLU A 550 11.28 -2.84 -66.00
CA GLU A 550 11.41 -3.94 -66.96
C GLU A 550 10.73 -5.19 -66.38
N ILE A 551 9.83 -5.81 -67.15
CA ILE A 551 9.02 -6.97 -66.73
C ILE A 551 9.24 -8.10 -67.74
N VAL A 552 9.84 -9.20 -67.27
CA VAL A 552 10.05 -10.40 -68.09
C VAL A 552 9.10 -11.50 -67.60
N LEU A 553 8.21 -11.94 -68.48
CA LEU A 553 7.30 -13.05 -68.24
C LEU A 553 7.82 -14.31 -68.95
N VAL A 554 7.94 -15.40 -68.22
CA VAL A 554 8.38 -16.70 -68.73
C VAL A 554 7.27 -17.72 -68.45
N PRO A 555 6.87 -18.56 -69.42
CA PRO A 555 5.92 -19.64 -69.16
C PRO A 555 6.36 -20.51 -67.98
N ASP A 556 5.45 -20.79 -67.04
CA ASP A 556 5.74 -21.63 -65.87
C ASP A 556 5.05 -22.99 -66.00
N VAL A 557 5.56 -24.00 -65.27
CA VAL A 557 4.96 -25.34 -65.23
C VAL A 557 3.75 -25.32 -64.29
N GLU A 558 2.60 -25.80 -64.76
CA GLU A 558 1.36 -25.90 -63.99
C GLU A 558 1.53 -26.78 -62.74
N SER A 559 1.74 -26.17 -61.57
CA SER A 559 1.69 -26.87 -60.29
C SER A 559 1.01 -26.00 -59.25
N GLY A 560 -0.19 -26.42 -58.82
CA GLY A 560 -1.02 -25.71 -57.84
C GLY A 560 -2.50 -26.10 -57.92
N PRO A 561 -3.33 -25.66 -56.95
CA PRO A 561 -4.76 -25.98 -56.92
C PRO A 561 -5.57 -25.41 -58.11
N ASP A 562 -5.06 -24.35 -58.77
CA ASP A 562 -5.71 -23.66 -59.90
C ASP A 562 -5.34 -24.26 -61.29
N ALA A 563 -4.44 -25.25 -61.33
CA ALA A 563 -3.91 -25.84 -62.57
C ALA A 563 -4.94 -26.58 -63.44
N GLN A 564 -6.15 -26.80 -62.94
CA GLN A 564 -7.21 -27.49 -63.71
C GLN A 564 -7.98 -26.58 -64.68
N SER A 565 -7.85 -25.25 -64.55
CA SER A 565 -8.60 -24.27 -65.37
C SER A 565 -7.83 -22.99 -65.72
N ARG A 566 -6.56 -22.88 -65.34
CA ARG A 566 -5.72 -21.68 -65.54
C ARG A 566 -4.29 -22.09 -65.89
N LYS A 567 -3.63 -21.25 -66.71
CA LYS A 567 -2.20 -21.36 -67.01
C LYS A 567 -1.40 -20.38 -66.17
N ALA A 568 -0.10 -20.63 -66.01
CA ALA A 568 0.79 -19.83 -65.20
C ALA A 568 1.92 -19.21 -66.04
N VAL A 569 2.25 -17.95 -65.76
CA VAL A 569 3.51 -17.32 -66.18
C VAL A 569 4.28 -16.85 -64.96
N ARG A 570 5.58 -17.00 -65.00
CA ARG A 570 6.50 -16.49 -63.99
C ARG A 570 7.00 -15.13 -64.39
N LEU A 571 6.81 -14.15 -63.52
CA LEU A 571 7.48 -12.86 -63.60
C LEU A 571 8.85 -12.98 -62.94
N VAL A 572 9.89 -12.77 -63.74
CA VAL A 572 11.27 -12.68 -63.27
C VAL A 572 11.62 -11.19 -63.15
N PRO A 573 11.82 -10.65 -61.94
CA PRO A 573 12.09 -9.24 -61.74
C PRO A 573 13.49 -8.88 -62.28
N ALA A 574 13.57 -7.78 -63.03
CA ALA A 574 14.81 -7.13 -63.41
C ALA A 574 15.29 -6.18 -62.29
N ALA A 575 16.53 -5.69 -62.39
CA ALA A 575 17.08 -4.76 -61.39
C ALA A 575 16.29 -3.43 -61.26
N THR A 576 15.58 -3.05 -62.33
CA THR A 576 14.74 -1.85 -62.40
C THR A 576 13.31 -2.08 -61.95
N THR A 577 12.91 -3.34 -61.69
CA THR A 577 11.55 -3.67 -61.25
C THR A 577 11.30 -3.14 -59.84
N ARG A 578 10.15 -2.47 -59.67
CA ARG A 578 9.68 -1.94 -58.38
C ARG A 578 8.21 -2.29 -58.20
N GLY A 579 7.85 -2.69 -56.98
CA GLY A 579 6.47 -2.95 -56.60
C GLY A 579 5.92 -1.86 -55.71
N CYS A 580 4.63 -1.60 -55.83
CA CYS A 580 3.89 -0.70 -54.96
C CYS A 580 2.53 -1.33 -54.65
N LEU A 581 2.18 -1.45 -53.38
CA LEU A 581 0.86 -1.95 -52.97
C LEU A 581 -0.13 -0.80 -52.80
N ARG A 582 -1.34 -0.99 -53.33
CA ARG A 582 -2.44 -0.04 -53.24
C ARG A 582 -3.70 -0.71 -52.72
N GLN A 583 -4.44 0.00 -51.89
CA GLN A 583 -5.75 -0.44 -51.45
C GLN A 583 -6.72 -0.48 -52.64
N ASN A 584 -7.49 -1.56 -52.76
CA ASN A 584 -8.65 -1.59 -53.65
C ASN A 584 -9.66 -0.54 -53.15
N LEU A 585 -9.65 0.65 -53.72
CA LEU A 585 -10.75 1.60 -53.54
C LEU A 585 -11.99 0.96 -54.19
N PRO A 586 -13.08 0.69 -53.45
CA PRO A 586 -14.36 0.44 -54.11
C PRO A 586 -14.69 1.70 -54.94
N SER A 587 -14.96 1.48 -56.23
CA SER A 587 -15.49 2.53 -57.11
C SER A 587 -16.94 2.84 -56.77
#